data_AF-A0A942AXL9-F1
#
_entry.id   AF-A0A942AXL9-F1
#
_cell.length_a   1.000
_cell.length_b   1.000
_cell.length_c   1.000
_cell.angle_alpha   90.00
_cell.angle_beta   90.00
_cell.angle_gamma   90.00
#
_symmetry.space_group_name_H-M   'P 1'
#
loop_
_entity.id
_entity.type
_entity.pdbx_description
1 polymer ?
#
loop_
_entity_poly.entity_id
_entity_poly.type
_entity_poly.pdbx_seq_one_letter_code
_entity_poly.pdbx_strand_id
1 'polypeptide(L)'
;MQLKRLGLGIRFDFLSAASEREHAQQAFEEIFSVLTLSELEGLLIYGGQDPLTDPAENVFLAVIMGGSLSTMRRIYEKINADAAIGMYLAHTHPFIENNRLLHWQTPSFYGEVQKDGTLRGGDGTLDGLTVPKKHGRRRPVGKGIKVLFAPDSYGALSSTDAIKRLSVAARRHFQGVKIVPVPMTYGGCGMVRALVTACEGAYRTAKITPLVPEGKSSAVYGVLHGKTAVLALAEVLPCEGEGTASLNAGELIRRALDEGLREIVLGTAESAIRDCGMGCMRALGVKFYDAEGTELKGSAEELGRVAAVDTEYLHPGLREARITILNGGISETPAEYAEDAVRFRALVASAVGVSASDCAGVGGLLCALGGARRASGVDALLDAVDFDKLLQGVALVVTGEMLLEEASFSGGRAVPCVLARCAARRIPTAVLAGGIGERLDETRLGSAGVMAFIDAPMSREQAAARAEELFDAAADRMFRLIRIGRDVEKIGAPKPPRQRDFARMYRESLKKETE
;
A
#
# COMPACT_ATOMS: atom_id res chain seq x y z
N MET A 1 -13.65 -29.98 11.00
CA MET A 1 -13.68 -28.82 11.92
C MET A 1 -14.89 -28.91 12.85
N GLN A 2 -14.73 -28.77 14.17
CA GLN A 2 -15.89 -28.57 15.07
C GLN A 2 -16.17 -27.06 15.17
N LEU A 3 -17.19 -26.59 14.45
CA LEU A 3 -17.58 -25.19 14.44
C LEU A 3 -18.01 -24.73 15.84
N LYS A 4 -17.15 -23.96 16.51
CA LYS A 4 -17.53 -23.22 17.72
C LYS A 4 -18.24 -21.93 17.28
N ARG A 5 -19.32 -21.57 17.99
CA ARG A 5 -20.28 -20.49 17.68
C ARG A 5 -19.68 -19.07 17.52
N LEU A 6 -18.37 -18.90 17.72
CA LEU A 6 -17.65 -17.61 17.78
C LEU A 6 -16.28 -17.69 17.07
N GLY A 7 -16.25 -18.22 15.84
CA GLY A 7 -15.05 -18.16 15.00
C GLY A 7 -14.84 -16.77 14.40
N LEU A 8 -13.65 -16.21 14.56
CA LEU A 8 -13.25 -15.00 13.86
C LEU A 8 -12.51 -15.39 12.58
N GLY A 9 -13.09 -15.06 11.43
CA GLY A 9 -12.48 -15.25 10.12
C GLY A 9 -11.79 -13.98 9.64
N ILE A 10 -10.58 -14.15 9.12
CA ILE A 10 -9.75 -13.06 8.63
C ILE A 10 -9.24 -13.51 7.26
N ARG A 11 -9.68 -12.82 6.21
CA ARG A 11 -9.34 -13.17 4.83
C ARG A 11 -8.16 -12.35 4.37
N PHE A 12 -7.04 -12.99 4.06
CA PHE A 12 -5.83 -12.39 3.54
C PHE A 12 -5.80 -12.56 2.03
N ASP A 13 -5.70 -11.46 1.31
CA ASP A 13 -5.48 -11.37 -0.13
C ASP A 13 -3.97 -11.21 -0.38
N PHE A 14 -3.36 -12.33 -0.75
CA PHE A 14 -1.94 -12.40 -1.06
C PHE A 14 -1.76 -12.23 -2.56
N LEU A 15 -0.93 -11.26 -2.98
CA LEU A 15 -0.68 -11.00 -4.40
C LEU A 15 0.25 -12.04 -5.03
N SER A 16 0.98 -12.84 -4.23
CA SER A 16 1.93 -13.84 -4.71
C SER A 16 1.36 -15.26 -4.74
N ALA A 17 1.72 -16.02 -5.76
CA ALA A 17 1.50 -17.45 -5.86
C ALA A 17 2.49 -18.21 -4.97
N ALA A 18 2.27 -18.14 -3.64
CA ALA A 18 3.04 -18.88 -2.65
C ALA A 18 2.29 -20.15 -2.23
N SER A 19 2.97 -21.06 -1.53
CA SER A 19 2.33 -22.24 -0.96
C SER A 19 1.35 -21.85 0.18
N GLU A 20 0.33 -22.67 0.41
CA GLU A 20 -0.60 -22.46 1.55
C GLU A 20 0.14 -22.32 2.88
N ARG A 21 1.23 -23.08 3.05
CA ARG A 21 2.07 -23.02 4.25
C ARG A 21 2.74 -21.65 4.42
N GLU A 22 3.23 -21.04 3.34
CA GLU A 22 3.84 -19.72 3.37
C GLU A 22 2.80 -18.63 3.62
N HIS A 23 1.64 -18.69 2.95
CA HIS A 23 0.53 -17.77 3.23
C HIS A 23 0.06 -17.88 4.67
N ALA A 24 -0.04 -19.09 5.21
CA ALA A 24 -0.36 -19.31 6.61
C ALA A 24 0.68 -18.68 7.53
N GLN A 25 1.96 -18.92 7.26
CA GLN A 25 3.03 -18.32 8.03
C GLN A 25 2.95 -16.79 8.01
N GLN A 26 2.80 -16.17 6.84
CA GLN A 26 2.66 -14.71 6.70
C GLN A 26 1.42 -14.19 7.44
N ALA A 27 0.26 -14.79 7.23
CA ALA A 27 -0.99 -14.37 7.86
C ALA A 27 -0.89 -14.43 9.38
N PHE A 28 -0.38 -15.54 9.94
CA PHE A 28 -0.29 -15.70 11.38
C PHE A 28 0.89 -14.94 12.00
N GLU A 29 2.00 -14.71 11.30
CA GLU A 29 3.04 -13.75 11.74
C GLU A 29 2.43 -12.36 11.93
N GLU A 30 1.63 -11.91 10.98
CA GLU A 30 0.95 -10.61 11.02
C GLU A 30 -0.11 -10.55 12.13
N ILE A 31 -1.00 -11.53 12.24
CA ILE A 31 -2.01 -11.60 13.30
C ILE A 31 -1.34 -11.64 14.69
N PHE A 32 -0.37 -12.53 14.89
CA PHE A 32 0.24 -12.72 16.21
C PHE A 32 1.14 -11.55 16.60
N SER A 33 1.59 -10.74 15.64
CA SER A 33 2.36 -9.53 15.95
C SER A 33 1.57 -8.48 16.75
N VAL A 34 0.24 -8.44 16.63
CA VAL A 34 -0.62 -7.46 17.32
C VAL A 34 -1.33 -8.02 18.55
N LEU A 35 -1.24 -9.34 18.76
CA LEU A 35 -1.89 -10.07 19.84
C LEU A 35 -0.89 -10.54 20.90
N THR A 36 -1.39 -10.88 22.08
CA THR A 36 -0.58 -11.38 23.20
C THR A 36 -0.93 -12.82 23.53
N LEU A 37 0.00 -13.54 24.16
CA LEU A 37 -0.28 -14.89 24.63
C LEU A 37 -1.50 -14.97 25.56
N SER A 38 -1.73 -13.97 26.41
CA SER A 38 -2.93 -13.92 27.28
C SER A 38 -4.25 -13.82 26.52
N GLU A 39 -4.21 -13.38 25.27
CA GLU A 39 -5.41 -13.29 24.42
C GLU A 39 -5.60 -14.55 23.58
N LEU A 40 -4.51 -15.25 23.29
CA LEU A 40 -4.50 -16.40 22.39
C LEU A 40 -4.47 -17.76 23.11
N GLU A 41 -4.03 -17.83 24.36
CA GLU A 41 -3.92 -19.08 25.14
C GLU A 41 -5.24 -19.88 25.10
N GLY A 42 -5.16 -21.14 24.65
CA GLY A 42 -6.30 -22.05 24.51
C GLY A 42 -7.17 -21.84 23.26
N LEU A 43 -6.82 -20.90 22.39
CA LEU A 43 -7.52 -20.71 21.12
C LEU A 43 -7.00 -21.69 20.05
N LEU A 44 -7.92 -22.10 19.19
CA LEU A 44 -7.67 -23.00 18.07
C LEU A 44 -7.41 -22.18 16.81
N ILE A 45 -6.40 -22.58 16.05
CA ILE A 45 -5.93 -21.90 14.85
C ILE A 45 -6.14 -22.79 13.64
N TYR A 46 -6.91 -22.29 12.68
CA TYR A 46 -7.20 -22.94 11.40
C TYR A 46 -6.86 -22.01 10.25
N GLY A 47 -6.50 -22.56 9.09
CA GLY A 47 -6.36 -21.78 7.88
C GLY A 47 -6.43 -22.62 6.62
N GLY A 48 -6.31 -21.95 5.48
CA GLY A 48 -6.32 -22.57 4.16
C GLY A 48 -6.98 -21.68 3.13
N GLN A 49 -7.09 -22.17 1.91
CA GLN A 49 -7.75 -21.45 0.83
C GLN A 49 -9.23 -21.15 1.17
N ASP A 50 -9.67 -19.96 0.81
CA ASP A 50 -11.05 -19.53 0.98
C ASP A 50 -12.02 -20.37 0.11
N PRO A 51 -13.01 -21.06 0.71
CA PRO A 51 -13.88 -22.00 -0.01
C PRO A 51 -14.94 -21.36 -0.91
N LEU A 52 -15.19 -20.04 -0.83
CA LEU A 52 -16.18 -19.36 -1.68
C LEU A 52 -15.58 -18.27 -2.56
N THR A 53 -14.25 -18.20 -2.64
CA THR A 53 -13.53 -17.32 -3.55
C THR A 53 -13.08 -18.12 -4.77
N ASP A 54 -13.02 -17.47 -5.93
CA ASP A 54 -12.49 -18.08 -7.15
C ASP A 54 -11.08 -18.64 -6.87
N PRO A 55 -10.77 -19.90 -7.21
CA PRO A 55 -9.44 -20.46 -7.02
C PRO A 55 -8.30 -19.68 -7.68
N ALA A 56 -8.60 -18.85 -8.69
CA ALA A 56 -7.63 -17.94 -9.30
C ALA A 56 -7.27 -16.74 -8.41
N GLU A 57 -8.10 -16.41 -7.42
CA GLU A 57 -7.81 -15.41 -6.39
C GLU A 57 -7.06 -16.08 -5.22
N ASN A 58 -5.88 -15.56 -4.88
CA ASN A 58 -5.04 -16.06 -3.80
C ASN A 58 -5.51 -15.56 -2.41
N VAL A 59 -6.73 -15.93 -2.03
CA VAL A 59 -7.31 -15.56 -0.74
C VAL A 59 -7.14 -16.70 0.27
N PHE A 60 -6.34 -16.43 1.30
CA PHE A 60 -6.15 -17.30 2.46
C PHE A 60 -7.10 -16.90 3.59
N LEU A 61 -7.91 -17.84 4.07
CA LEU A 61 -8.80 -17.62 5.20
C LEU A 61 -8.09 -18.08 6.49
N ALA A 62 -7.72 -17.15 7.36
CA ALA A 62 -7.21 -17.44 8.70
C ALA A 62 -8.34 -17.41 9.72
N VAL A 63 -8.40 -18.39 10.63
CA VAL A 63 -9.50 -18.53 11.59
C VAL A 63 -8.99 -18.78 12.99
N ILE A 64 -9.45 -17.95 13.92
CA ILE A 64 -9.20 -18.04 15.36
C ILE A 64 -10.52 -18.38 16.04
N MET A 65 -10.56 -19.44 16.85
CA MET A 65 -11.78 -19.83 17.54
C MET A 65 -11.55 -20.46 18.91
N GLY A 66 -12.63 -20.63 19.68
CA GLY A 66 -12.60 -21.27 21.00
C GLY A 66 -12.55 -20.31 22.19
N GLY A 67 -12.51 -19.00 21.93
CA GLY A 67 -12.52 -17.97 22.96
C GLY A 67 -13.92 -17.59 23.44
N SER A 68 -13.99 -16.92 24.59
CA SER A 68 -15.22 -16.24 25.03
C SER A 68 -15.57 -15.09 24.08
N LEU A 69 -16.84 -14.67 24.05
CA LEU A 69 -17.27 -13.50 23.25
C LEU A 69 -16.41 -12.25 23.57
N SER A 70 -16.10 -12.03 24.84
CA SER A 70 -15.27 -10.90 25.29
C SER A 70 -13.82 -10.98 24.79
N THR A 71 -13.27 -12.20 24.69
CA THR A 71 -11.93 -12.45 24.16
C THR A 71 -11.92 -12.20 22.65
N MET A 72 -12.87 -12.77 21.93
CA MET A 72 -12.96 -12.64 20.48
C MET A 72 -13.19 -11.19 20.03
N ARG A 73 -14.02 -10.43 20.76
CA ARG A 73 -14.28 -9.01 20.46
C ARG A 73 -13.01 -8.15 20.60
N ARG A 74 -12.20 -8.42 21.62
CA ARG A 74 -10.92 -7.72 21.84
C ARG A 74 -9.88 -8.05 20.76
N ILE A 75 -9.82 -9.32 20.36
CA ILE A 75 -8.96 -9.75 19.24
C ILE A 75 -9.40 -9.04 17.96
N TYR A 76 -10.70 -9.05 17.67
CA TYR A 76 -11.28 -8.34 16.54
C TYR A 76 -10.90 -6.85 16.53
N GLU A 77 -11.11 -6.14 17.63
CA GLU A 77 -10.79 -4.71 17.75
C GLU A 77 -9.31 -4.42 17.49
N LYS A 78 -8.40 -5.25 18.00
CA LYS A 78 -6.96 -5.08 17.78
C LYS A 78 -6.54 -5.30 16.34
N ILE A 79 -7.06 -6.34 15.71
CA ILE A 79 -6.76 -6.65 14.30
C ILE A 79 -7.36 -5.58 13.39
N ASN A 80 -8.61 -5.17 13.65
CA ASN A 80 -9.31 -4.16 12.86
C ASN A 80 -8.69 -2.76 12.98
N ALA A 81 -8.02 -2.46 14.09
CA ALA A 81 -7.34 -1.19 14.32
C ALA A 81 -5.89 -1.16 13.77
N ASP A 82 -5.35 -2.27 13.25
CA ASP A 82 -3.99 -2.31 12.72
C ASP A 82 -3.98 -2.09 11.21
N ALA A 83 -3.44 -0.95 10.80
CA ALA A 83 -3.41 -0.53 9.40
C ALA A 83 -2.57 -1.45 8.51
N ALA A 84 -1.51 -2.06 9.04
CA ALA A 84 -0.68 -3.00 8.26
C ALA A 84 -1.46 -4.28 7.95
N ILE A 85 -2.21 -4.83 8.93
CA ILE A 85 -3.09 -5.97 8.66
C ILE A 85 -4.18 -5.60 7.64
N GLY A 86 -4.77 -4.41 7.71
CA GLY A 86 -5.77 -3.93 6.76
C GLY A 86 -5.33 -4.00 5.29
N MET A 87 -4.03 -3.84 5.01
CA MET A 87 -3.47 -3.99 3.66
C MET A 87 -3.46 -5.42 3.13
N TYR A 88 -3.57 -6.42 4.00
CA TYR A 88 -3.73 -7.81 3.59
C TYR A 88 -5.18 -8.21 3.44
N LEU A 89 -6.15 -7.53 4.07
CA LEU A 89 -7.50 -8.08 4.16
C LEU A 89 -8.28 -8.07 2.83
N ALA A 90 -8.79 -9.21 2.33
CA ALA A 90 -9.65 -9.25 1.14
C ALA A 90 -10.92 -8.37 1.27
N HIS A 91 -11.27 -8.00 2.50
CA HIS A 91 -12.32 -7.03 2.83
C HIS A 91 -11.80 -5.99 3.82
N THR A 92 -12.50 -4.86 3.94
CA THR A 92 -12.01 -3.71 4.71
C THR A 92 -11.84 -3.99 6.22
N HIS A 93 -12.48 -5.04 6.74
CA HIS A 93 -12.45 -5.43 8.16
C HIS A 93 -12.48 -6.96 8.31
N PRO A 94 -11.99 -7.52 9.42
CA PRO A 94 -12.27 -8.91 9.79
C PRO A 94 -13.78 -9.12 10.01
N PHE A 95 -14.28 -10.36 9.98
CA PHE A 95 -15.69 -10.61 10.29
C PHE A 95 -15.96 -12.05 10.73
N ILE A 96 -17.17 -12.28 11.24
CA ILE A 96 -17.61 -13.60 11.70
C ILE A 96 -18.12 -14.38 10.48
N GLU A 97 -17.47 -15.50 10.18
CA GLU A 97 -17.60 -16.21 8.89
C GLU A 97 -18.49 -17.46 8.96
N ASN A 98 -19.65 -17.39 9.61
CA ASN A 98 -20.46 -18.61 9.83
C ASN A 98 -20.84 -19.33 8.52
N ASN A 99 -21.21 -18.62 7.46
CA ASN A 99 -21.59 -19.23 6.18
C ASN A 99 -20.40 -19.88 5.48
N ARG A 100 -19.26 -19.17 5.39
CA ARG A 100 -18.05 -19.66 4.71
C ARG A 100 -17.45 -20.86 5.43
N LEU A 101 -17.40 -20.80 6.76
CA LEU A 101 -16.94 -21.91 7.61
C LEU A 101 -17.80 -23.17 7.48
N LEU A 102 -19.10 -23.05 7.21
CA LEU A 102 -19.99 -24.20 6.96
C LEU A 102 -19.64 -24.94 5.66
N HIS A 103 -19.12 -24.23 4.65
CA HIS A 103 -18.72 -24.79 3.36
C HIS A 103 -17.25 -25.23 3.34
N TRP A 104 -16.48 -24.99 4.40
CA TRP A 104 -15.05 -25.28 4.45
C TRP A 104 -14.81 -26.75 4.80
N GLN A 105 -14.67 -27.59 3.77
CA GLN A 105 -14.62 -29.04 3.95
C GLN A 105 -13.33 -29.54 4.60
N THR A 106 -12.18 -28.97 4.24
CA THR A 106 -10.86 -29.46 4.69
C THR A 106 -9.90 -28.32 5.08
N PRO A 107 -10.20 -27.51 6.12
CA PRO A 107 -9.23 -26.54 6.63
C PRO A 107 -8.04 -27.25 7.26
N SER A 108 -6.85 -26.69 7.04
CA SER A 108 -5.63 -27.05 7.75
C SER A 108 -5.74 -26.63 9.21
N PHE A 109 -5.42 -27.54 10.13
CA PHE A 109 -5.45 -27.29 11.57
C PHE A 109 -4.03 -27.11 12.08
N TYR A 110 -3.64 -25.87 12.35
CA TYR A 110 -2.28 -25.55 12.80
C TYR A 110 -2.06 -25.81 14.30
N GLY A 111 -3.13 -25.96 15.08
CA GLY A 111 -3.07 -26.38 16.48
C GLY A 111 -3.76 -25.44 17.46
N GLU A 112 -3.64 -25.78 18.74
CA GLU A 112 -4.07 -24.98 19.89
C GLU A 112 -2.88 -24.21 20.48
N VAL A 113 -3.10 -22.92 20.78
CA VAL A 113 -2.07 -22.05 21.39
C VAL A 113 -1.84 -22.44 22.84
N GLN A 114 -0.62 -22.87 23.16
CA GLN A 114 -0.21 -23.33 24.47
C GLN A 114 0.33 -22.21 25.36
N LYS A 115 0.44 -22.47 26.67
CA LYS A 115 0.99 -21.55 27.68
C LYS A 115 2.43 -21.09 27.43
N ASP A 116 3.19 -21.80 26.62
CA ASP A 116 4.56 -21.44 26.24
C ASP A 116 4.61 -20.62 24.94
N GLY A 117 3.47 -20.36 24.29
CA GLY A 117 3.35 -19.64 23.03
C GLY A 117 3.49 -20.50 21.77
N THR A 118 3.62 -21.82 21.92
CA THR A 118 3.67 -22.78 20.80
C THR A 118 2.28 -23.22 20.36
N LEU A 119 2.14 -23.65 19.10
CA LEU A 119 0.94 -24.34 18.61
C LEU A 119 1.13 -25.85 18.78
N ARG A 120 0.10 -26.57 19.26
CA ARG A 120 0.16 -28.05 19.42
C ARG A 120 -1.13 -28.72 19.00
N GLY A 121 -1.02 -29.97 18.52
CA GLY A 121 -2.16 -30.82 18.15
C GLY A 121 -2.58 -30.73 16.67
N GLY A 122 -1.88 -29.95 15.85
CA GLY A 122 -2.06 -29.86 14.40
C GLY A 122 -1.23 -30.85 13.57
N ASP A 123 -1.34 -30.76 12.25
CA ASP A 123 -0.61 -31.55 11.23
C ASP A 123 0.90 -31.22 11.13
N GLY A 124 1.29 -30.07 11.64
CA GLY A 124 2.68 -29.64 11.78
C GLY A 124 2.68 -28.17 12.18
N THR A 125 3.50 -27.80 13.15
CA THR A 125 3.64 -26.38 13.53
C THR A 125 4.07 -25.56 12.32
N LEU A 126 3.59 -24.32 12.23
CA LEU A 126 4.28 -23.31 11.43
C LEU A 126 5.66 -23.13 12.09
N ASP A 127 6.67 -23.88 11.61
CA ASP A 127 7.98 -24.01 12.25
C ASP A 127 8.59 -22.63 12.57
N GLY A 128 8.93 -22.40 13.84
CA GLY A 128 9.47 -21.12 14.32
C GLY A 128 8.43 -20.05 14.64
N LEU A 129 7.16 -20.24 14.26
CA LEU A 129 6.08 -19.32 14.60
C LEU A 129 5.70 -19.49 16.08
N THR A 130 5.96 -18.44 16.87
CA THR A 130 5.59 -18.39 18.28
C THR A 130 4.76 -17.15 18.54
N VAL A 131 3.72 -17.29 19.35
CA VAL A 131 2.97 -16.14 19.85
C VAL A 131 3.88 -15.36 20.80
N PRO A 132 3.97 -14.02 20.70
CA PRO A 132 4.76 -13.23 21.63
C PRO A 132 4.44 -13.56 23.09
N LYS A 133 5.48 -13.91 23.87
CA LYS A 133 5.36 -14.43 25.24
C LYS A 133 4.47 -13.57 26.14
N LYS A 134 3.82 -14.25 27.10
CA LYS A 134 3.05 -13.66 28.21
C LYS A 134 3.77 -12.42 28.74
N HIS A 135 3.07 -11.29 28.82
CA HIS A 135 3.63 -10.09 29.43
C HIS A 135 4.08 -10.41 30.87
N GLY A 136 5.40 -10.51 31.07
CA GLY A 136 5.99 -10.14 32.35
C GLY A 136 5.86 -8.63 32.55
N ARG A 137 6.22 -8.10 33.72
CA ARG A 137 6.15 -6.66 34.07
C ARG A 137 6.86 -5.69 33.09
N ARG A 138 7.51 -6.14 32.02
CA ARG A 138 8.24 -5.32 31.04
C ARG A 138 7.46 -5.18 29.72
N ARG A 139 7.44 -3.95 29.19
CA ARG A 139 6.80 -3.60 27.91
C ARG A 139 7.50 -4.30 26.73
N PRO A 140 6.77 -4.71 25.67
CA PRO A 140 7.38 -5.29 24.47
C PRO A 140 8.38 -4.31 23.84
N VAL A 141 9.43 -4.87 23.23
CA VAL A 141 10.48 -4.11 22.55
C VAL A 141 9.84 -3.33 21.41
N GLY A 142 10.04 -2.01 21.38
CA GLY A 142 9.43 -1.14 20.38
C GLY A 142 8.04 -0.60 20.74
N LYS A 143 7.50 -0.90 21.92
CA LYS A 143 6.23 -0.30 22.37
C LYS A 143 6.32 1.23 22.40
N GLY A 144 5.44 1.89 21.65
CA GLY A 144 5.42 3.34 21.50
C GLY A 144 6.31 3.88 20.38
N ILE A 145 7.05 3.01 19.69
CA ILE A 145 7.72 3.35 18.43
C ILE A 145 6.66 3.25 17.33
N LYS A 146 6.56 4.30 16.53
CA LYS A 146 5.74 4.34 15.32
C LYS A 146 6.69 4.46 14.13
N VAL A 147 6.57 3.56 13.16
CA VAL A 147 7.39 3.53 11.95
C VAL A 147 6.47 3.70 10.75
N LEU A 148 6.87 4.55 9.81
CA LEU A 148 6.13 4.76 8.57
C LEU A 148 6.89 4.11 7.41
N PHE A 149 6.17 3.35 6.58
CA PHE A 149 6.73 2.75 5.37
C PHE A 149 6.18 3.44 4.13
N ALA A 150 7.10 4.00 3.35
CA ALA A 150 6.84 4.78 2.15
C ALA A 150 7.69 4.35 0.95
N PRO A 151 7.81 3.05 0.62
CA PRO A 151 8.60 2.61 -0.53
C PRO A 151 7.86 2.86 -1.86
N ASP A 152 8.60 2.98 -2.95
CA ASP A 152 8.13 2.77 -4.32
C ASP A 152 8.08 1.26 -4.65
N SER A 153 7.77 0.88 -5.88
CA SER A 153 7.92 -0.50 -6.36
C SER A 153 9.39 -0.87 -6.63
N TYR A 154 9.68 -2.17 -6.57
CA TYR A 154 11.01 -2.74 -6.81
C TYR A 154 10.97 -3.68 -8.02
N GLY A 155 10.52 -3.15 -9.17
CA GLY A 155 10.24 -3.98 -10.34
C GLY A 155 8.95 -4.77 -10.17
N ALA A 156 9.05 -6.11 -10.09
CA ALA A 156 7.89 -6.99 -9.92
C ALA A 156 7.27 -6.92 -8.51
N LEU A 157 8.05 -6.52 -7.50
CA LEU A 157 7.55 -6.36 -6.14
C LEU A 157 6.83 -5.01 -6.03
N SER A 158 5.51 -5.06 -5.81
CA SER A 158 4.71 -3.85 -5.62
C SER A 158 5.09 -3.11 -4.33
N SER A 159 4.82 -1.81 -4.27
CA SER A 159 5.04 -1.03 -3.04
C SER A 159 4.21 -1.58 -1.86
N THR A 160 3.00 -2.07 -2.13
CA THR A 160 2.14 -2.76 -1.15
C THR A 160 2.84 -4.01 -0.60
N ASP A 161 3.41 -4.85 -1.46
CA ASP A 161 4.11 -6.07 -1.04
C ASP A 161 5.42 -5.76 -0.30
N ALA A 162 6.12 -4.70 -0.71
CA ALA A 162 7.28 -4.20 0.02
C ALA A 162 6.91 -3.78 1.45
N ILE A 163 5.78 -3.06 1.65
CA ILE A 163 5.31 -2.68 2.98
C ILE A 163 4.95 -3.91 3.82
N LYS A 164 4.26 -4.88 3.23
CA LYS A 164 3.92 -6.16 3.86
C LYS A 164 5.20 -6.85 4.41
N ARG A 165 6.22 -6.99 3.58
CA ARG A 165 7.51 -7.60 3.93
C ARG A 165 8.29 -6.78 4.98
N LEU A 166 8.31 -5.46 4.85
CA LEU A 166 8.90 -4.55 5.84
C LEU A 166 8.21 -4.64 7.21
N SER A 167 6.90 -4.86 7.23
CA SER A 167 6.09 -5.00 8.46
C SER A 167 6.51 -6.22 9.26
N VAL A 168 6.62 -7.37 8.58
CA VAL A 168 7.12 -8.61 9.16
C VAL A 168 8.54 -8.41 9.72
N ALA A 169 9.46 -7.87 8.92
CA ALA A 169 10.83 -7.63 9.34
C ALA A 169 10.91 -6.68 10.55
N ALA A 170 10.16 -5.58 10.54
CA ALA A 170 10.13 -4.64 11.65
C ALA A 170 9.64 -5.29 12.95
N ARG A 171 8.57 -6.09 12.87
CA ARG A 171 7.97 -6.77 14.05
C ARG A 171 8.85 -7.88 14.60
N ARG A 172 9.66 -8.55 13.78
CA ARG A 172 10.71 -9.49 14.25
C ARG A 172 11.71 -8.81 15.19
N HIS A 173 12.06 -7.55 14.95
CA HIS A 173 13.02 -6.79 15.77
C HIS A 173 12.37 -5.89 16.83
N PHE A 174 11.15 -5.42 16.56
CA PHE A 174 10.39 -4.46 17.37
C PHE A 174 8.93 -4.90 17.51
N GLN A 175 8.68 -5.95 18.29
CA GLN A 175 7.35 -6.56 18.48
C GLN A 175 6.22 -5.58 18.87
N GLY A 176 6.53 -4.47 19.54
CA GLY A 176 5.54 -3.47 19.94
C GLY A 176 5.40 -2.28 18.99
N VAL A 177 6.00 -2.34 17.80
CA VAL A 177 6.03 -1.24 16.83
C VAL A 177 4.65 -1.01 16.23
N LYS A 178 4.26 0.25 16.08
CA LYS A 178 3.10 0.66 15.28
C LYS A 178 3.56 0.97 13.87
N ILE A 179 2.83 0.50 12.87
CA ILE A 179 3.19 0.68 11.46
C ILE A 179 2.18 1.63 10.81
N VAL A 180 2.70 2.58 10.03
CA VAL A 180 1.91 3.42 9.13
C VAL A 180 2.30 3.10 7.70
N PRO A 181 1.46 2.39 6.96
CA PRO A 181 1.75 2.10 5.57
C PRO A 181 1.34 3.25 4.65
N VAL A 182 2.22 3.70 3.77
CA VAL A 182 1.95 4.71 2.73
C VAL A 182 2.64 4.28 1.44
N PRO A 183 2.08 3.35 0.66
CA PRO A 183 2.76 2.89 -0.54
C PRO A 183 2.81 4.00 -1.60
N MET A 184 4.00 4.22 -2.15
CA MET A 184 4.24 5.17 -3.22
C MET A 184 3.95 4.48 -4.56
N THR A 185 2.67 4.17 -4.83
CA THR A 185 2.23 3.59 -6.11
C THR A 185 1.66 4.66 -7.03
N TYR A 186 2.05 4.66 -8.31
CA TYR A 186 1.52 5.58 -9.32
C TYR A 186 0.39 4.93 -10.12
N GLY A 187 -0.88 5.10 -9.70
CA GLY A 187 -2.05 4.71 -10.50
C GLY A 187 -2.22 3.23 -10.83
N GLY A 188 -1.35 2.36 -10.30
CA GLY A 188 -1.45 0.91 -10.40
C GLY A 188 -2.50 0.30 -9.47
N CYS A 189 -2.76 -1.00 -9.66
CA CYS A 189 -3.70 -1.74 -8.84
C CYS A 189 -3.35 -1.64 -7.34
N GLY A 190 -4.35 -1.39 -6.49
CA GLY A 190 -4.18 -1.29 -5.04
C GLY A 190 -3.88 0.11 -4.50
N MET A 191 -3.65 1.12 -5.35
CA MET A 191 -3.41 2.51 -4.92
C MET A 191 -4.57 3.06 -4.07
N VAL A 192 -5.82 2.92 -4.52
CA VAL A 192 -6.98 3.46 -3.79
C VAL A 192 -7.04 2.83 -2.40
N ARG A 193 -6.95 1.51 -2.34
CA ARG A 193 -7.01 0.74 -1.09
C ARG A 193 -5.91 1.14 -0.11
N ALA A 194 -4.71 1.31 -0.63
CA ALA A 194 -3.58 1.75 0.16
C ALA A 194 -3.80 3.13 0.80
N LEU A 195 -4.19 4.13 0.00
CA LEU A 195 -4.34 5.50 0.48
C LEU A 195 -5.52 5.64 1.44
N VAL A 196 -6.61 4.92 1.18
CA VAL A 196 -7.73 4.82 2.12
C VAL A 196 -7.28 4.21 3.45
N THR A 197 -6.46 3.15 3.43
CA THR A 197 -5.93 2.53 4.65
C THR A 197 -5.00 3.49 5.41
N ALA A 198 -4.09 4.14 4.69
CA ALA A 198 -3.10 5.06 5.26
C ALA A 198 -3.74 6.27 5.97
N CYS A 199 -4.81 6.81 5.39
CA CYS A 199 -5.46 8.03 5.85
C CYS A 199 -6.75 7.77 6.66
N GLU A 200 -7.03 6.51 7.01
CA GLU A 200 -8.29 6.11 7.66
C GLU A 200 -9.52 6.63 6.90
N GLY A 201 -9.45 6.57 5.56
CA GLY A 201 -10.50 7.03 4.66
C GLY A 201 -11.69 6.06 4.58
N ALA A 202 -12.62 6.38 3.69
CA ALA A 202 -13.78 5.54 3.42
C ALA A 202 -13.86 5.13 1.95
N TYR A 203 -14.33 3.92 1.69
CA TYR A 203 -14.64 3.48 0.33
C TYR A 203 -16.02 3.97 -0.11
N ARG A 204 -16.17 4.15 -1.42
CA ARG A 204 -17.42 4.41 -2.11
C ARG A 204 -17.52 3.49 -3.32
N THR A 205 -18.74 3.12 -3.68
CA THR A 205 -19.01 2.32 -4.87
C THR A 205 -19.81 3.15 -5.85
N ALA A 206 -19.36 3.17 -7.10
CA ALA A 206 -20.03 3.81 -8.21
C ALA A 206 -20.51 2.73 -9.19
N LYS A 207 -21.64 2.98 -9.84
CA LYS A 207 -22.05 2.21 -11.02
C LYS A 207 -21.20 2.69 -12.20
N ILE A 208 -20.70 1.74 -12.99
CA ILE A 208 -19.95 2.00 -14.21
C ILE A 208 -20.56 1.22 -15.38
N THR A 209 -20.34 1.71 -16.59
CA THR A 209 -20.73 1.03 -17.80
C THR A 209 -19.80 -0.17 -18.05
N PRO A 210 -20.34 -1.40 -18.20
CA PRO A 210 -19.51 -2.55 -18.60
C PRO A 210 -18.88 -2.29 -19.97
N LEU A 211 -17.56 -2.34 -20.05
CA LEU A 211 -16.82 -2.17 -21.31
C LEU A 211 -16.85 -3.43 -22.19
N VAL A 212 -17.16 -4.58 -21.59
CA VAL A 212 -17.35 -5.87 -22.26
C VAL A 212 -18.58 -6.57 -21.68
N PRO A 213 -19.23 -7.51 -22.41
CA PRO A 213 -20.50 -8.14 -21.99
C PRO A 213 -20.49 -8.77 -20.58
N GLU A 214 -19.34 -9.26 -20.14
CA GLU A 214 -19.12 -9.88 -18.81
C GLU A 214 -18.27 -8.98 -17.88
N GLY A 215 -18.15 -7.71 -18.25
CA GLY A 215 -17.33 -6.74 -17.53
C GLY A 215 -17.96 -6.25 -16.23
N LYS A 216 -17.14 -5.61 -15.40
CA LYS A 216 -17.59 -4.99 -14.15
C LYS A 216 -18.65 -3.91 -14.43
N SER A 217 -19.74 -3.93 -13.65
CA SER A 217 -20.81 -2.91 -13.66
C SER A 217 -20.74 -1.96 -12.46
N SER A 218 -19.74 -2.14 -11.59
CA SER A 218 -19.46 -1.23 -10.50
C SER A 218 -17.96 -1.17 -10.22
N ALA A 219 -17.52 -0.05 -9.68
CA ALA A 219 -16.15 0.18 -9.29
C ALA A 219 -16.08 0.92 -7.95
N VAL A 220 -14.99 0.71 -7.23
CA VAL A 220 -14.74 1.31 -5.93
C VAL A 220 -13.80 2.50 -6.12
N TYR A 221 -14.01 3.54 -5.31
CA TYR A 221 -13.05 4.64 -5.18
C TYR A 221 -12.95 5.06 -3.71
N GLY A 222 -11.89 5.79 -3.36
CA GLY A 222 -11.59 6.19 -1.99
C GLY A 222 -12.02 7.63 -1.71
N VAL A 223 -12.38 7.92 -0.46
CA VAL A 223 -12.62 9.26 0.05
C VAL A 223 -11.76 9.48 1.29
N LEU A 224 -10.80 10.39 1.19
CA LEU A 224 -9.90 10.76 2.29
C LEU A 224 -10.39 12.06 2.93
N HIS A 225 -10.29 12.13 4.26
CA HIS A 225 -10.60 13.33 5.04
C HIS A 225 -12.00 13.92 4.79
N GLY A 226 -12.93 13.14 4.24
CA GLY A 226 -14.28 13.56 3.87
C GLY A 226 -14.37 14.53 2.68
N LYS A 227 -13.27 14.84 1.97
CA LYS A 227 -13.25 15.88 0.92
C LYS A 227 -12.44 15.52 -0.33
N THR A 228 -11.52 14.56 -0.23
CA THR A 228 -10.59 14.21 -1.30
C THR A 228 -10.96 12.86 -1.89
N ALA A 229 -11.37 12.81 -3.16
CA ALA A 229 -11.59 11.56 -3.87
C ALA A 229 -10.25 10.98 -4.34
N VAL A 230 -10.07 9.68 -4.24
CA VAL A 230 -8.90 8.94 -4.75
C VAL A 230 -9.37 7.88 -5.71
N LEU A 231 -8.87 7.96 -6.95
CA LEU A 231 -9.27 7.12 -8.06
C LEU A 231 -8.03 6.56 -8.74
N ALA A 232 -8.12 5.32 -9.22
CA ALA A 232 -7.08 4.70 -10.03
C ALA A 232 -7.72 4.13 -11.30
N LEU A 233 -7.15 4.47 -12.47
CA LEU A 233 -7.64 3.94 -13.74
C LEU A 233 -7.44 2.42 -13.83
N ALA A 234 -6.38 1.89 -13.24
CA ALA A 234 -6.12 0.45 -13.18
C ALA A 234 -7.25 -0.37 -12.52
N GLU A 235 -8.11 0.24 -11.69
CA GLU A 235 -9.23 -0.47 -11.05
C GLU A 235 -10.44 -0.66 -11.96
N VAL A 236 -10.51 0.13 -13.05
CA VAL A 236 -11.65 0.15 -13.97
C VAL A 236 -11.31 -0.26 -15.40
N LEU A 237 -10.03 -0.44 -15.71
CA LEU A 237 -9.54 -1.02 -16.96
C LEU A 237 -9.51 -2.56 -16.83
N PRO A 238 -9.81 -3.34 -17.88
CA PRO A 238 -9.71 -4.79 -17.82
C PRO A 238 -8.25 -5.24 -17.61
N CYS A 239 -8.06 -6.34 -16.88
CA CYS A 239 -6.73 -6.91 -16.62
C CYS A 239 -6.09 -7.50 -17.89
N GLU A 240 -6.88 -8.03 -18.82
CA GLU A 240 -6.44 -8.55 -20.12
C GLU A 240 -7.44 -8.17 -21.22
N GLY A 241 -6.94 -7.72 -22.37
CA GLY A 241 -7.74 -7.32 -23.53
C GLY A 241 -7.09 -6.17 -24.31
N GLU A 242 -7.34 -6.13 -25.63
CA GLU A 242 -6.99 -4.99 -26.48
C GLU A 242 -7.57 -3.70 -25.86
N GLY A 243 -6.74 -2.65 -25.80
CA GLY A 243 -6.94 -1.49 -24.92
C GLY A 243 -8.34 -0.86 -24.95
N THR A 244 -8.75 -0.35 -23.79
CA THR A 244 -10.15 0.01 -23.53
C THR A 244 -10.40 1.52 -23.52
N ALA A 245 -11.67 1.88 -23.73
CA ALA A 245 -12.15 3.24 -23.65
C ALA A 245 -12.06 3.79 -22.22
N SER A 246 -11.76 5.08 -22.09
CA SER A 246 -11.60 5.80 -20.84
C SER A 246 -12.93 6.19 -20.15
N LEU A 247 -14.07 5.67 -20.63
CA LEU A 247 -15.41 6.01 -20.17
C LEU A 247 -15.57 5.86 -18.65
N ASN A 248 -15.15 4.71 -18.09
CA ASN A 248 -15.31 4.41 -16.67
C ASN A 248 -14.52 5.37 -15.78
N ALA A 249 -13.41 5.92 -16.28
CA ALA A 249 -12.67 6.98 -15.59
C ALA A 249 -13.54 8.22 -15.39
N GLY A 250 -14.18 8.68 -16.47
CA GLY A 250 -15.05 9.85 -16.44
C GLY A 250 -16.30 9.61 -15.61
N GLU A 251 -16.85 8.38 -15.61
CA GLU A 251 -17.98 8.03 -14.75
C GLU A 251 -17.64 8.09 -13.26
N LEU A 252 -16.46 7.62 -12.87
CA LEU A 252 -16.00 7.73 -11.48
C LEU A 252 -15.73 9.19 -11.09
N ILE A 253 -15.09 9.98 -11.96
CA ILE A 253 -14.85 11.41 -11.72
C ILE A 253 -16.19 12.14 -11.58
N ARG A 254 -17.14 11.91 -12.50
CA ARG A 254 -18.49 12.48 -12.41
C ARG A 254 -19.15 12.10 -11.09
N ARG A 255 -19.06 10.84 -10.69
CA ARG A 255 -19.65 10.40 -9.42
C ARG A 255 -19.05 11.12 -8.20
N ALA A 256 -17.73 11.31 -8.18
CA ALA A 256 -17.07 12.07 -7.12
C ALA A 256 -17.54 13.54 -7.10
N LEU A 257 -17.67 14.16 -8.28
CA LEU A 257 -18.16 15.54 -8.42
C LEU A 257 -19.64 15.68 -8.00
N ASP A 258 -20.49 14.71 -8.34
CA ASP A 258 -21.90 14.60 -7.94
C ASP A 258 -22.03 14.50 -6.40
N GLU A 259 -21.07 13.85 -5.73
CA GLU A 259 -21.01 13.79 -4.26
C GLU A 259 -20.50 15.09 -3.61
N GLY A 260 -20.17 16.11 -4.40
CA GLY A 260 -19.65 17.37 -3.89
C GLY A 260 -18.14 17.37 -3.62
N LEU A 261 -17.43 16.28 -3.96
CA LEU A 261 -15.97 16.23 -3.81
C LEU A 261 -15.33 17.14 -4.86
N ARG A 262 -14.39 17.98 -4.44
CA ARG A 262 -13.69 18.96 -5.29
C ARG A 262 -12.18 18.76 -5.29
N GLU A 263 -11.63 18.00 -4.36
CA GLU A 263 -10.24 17.56 -4.42
C GLU A 263 -10.24 16.14 -4.97
N ILE A 264 -9.57 15.91 -6.09
CA ILE A 264 -9.54 14.61 -6.76
C ILE A 264 -8.09 14.21 -6.99
N VAL A 265 -7.70 13.02 -6.56
CA VAL A 265 -6.42 12.39 -6.89
C VAL A 265 -6.70 11.29 -7.89
N LEU A 266 -6.14 11.43 -9.08
CA LEU A 266 -6.29 10.48 -10.17
C LEU A 266 -4.95 9.82 -10.46
N GLY A 267 -4.84 8.54 -10.14
CA GLY A 267 -3.76 7.69 -10.58
C GLY A 267 -4.02 7.19 -12.00
N THR A 268 -3.19 7.60 -12.95
CA THR A 268 -3.39 7.26 -14.37
C THR A 268 -2.49 6.11 -14.80
N ALA A 269 -3.10 5.06 -15.37
CA ALA A 269 -2.42 3.96 -16.05
C ALA A 269 -2.69 4.07 -17.56
N GLU A 270 -2.22 5.16 -18.17
CA GLU A 270 -2.68 5.58 -19.50
C GLU A 270 -2.20 4.67 -20.66
N SER A 271 -1.27 3.73 -20.42
CA SER A 271 -0.75 2.80 -21.44
C SER A 271 -1.78 1.80 -21.98
N ALA A 272 -2.91 1.61 -21.27
CA ALA A 272 -3.99 0.71 -21.68
C ALA A 272 -5.19 1.41 -22.33
N ILE A 273 -5.13 2.75 -22.50
CA ILE A 273 -6.23 3.57 -23.02
C ILE A 273 -6.01 3.86 -24.51
N ARG A 274 -6.98 3.50 -25.37
CA ARG A 274 -6.87 3.68 -26.84
C ARG A 274 -7.67 4.86 -27.38
N ASP A 275 -8.67 5.35 -26.63
CA ASP A 275 -9.60 6.39 -27.08
C ASP A 275 -9.10 7.83 -26.84
N CYS A 276 -7.80 8.00 -26.53
CA CYS A 276 -7.18 9.27 -26.17
C CYS A 276 -7.85 10.03 -25.02
N GLY A 277 -8.76 9.44 -24.24
CA GLY A 277 -9.55 10.14 -23.23
C GLY A 277 -10.93 10.61 -23.68
N MET A 278 -11.34 10.34 -24.92
CA MET A 278 -12.63 10.76 -25.49
C MET A 278 -13.82 10.23 -24.67
N GLY A 279 -13.79 8.96 -24.25
CA GLY A 279 -14.81 8.37 -23.39
C GLY A 279 -14.92 9.07 -22.03
N CYS A 280 -13.79 9.41 -21.42
CA CYS A 280 -13.76 10.15 -20.16
C CYS A 280 -14.43 11.53 -20.29
N MET A 281 -14.09 12.28 -21.35
CA MET A 281 -14.72 13.57 -21.64
C MET A 281 -16.22 13.44 -21.86
N ARG A 282 -16.65 12.40 -22.58
CA ARG A 282 -18.07 12.12 -22.81
C ARG A 282 -18.82 11.88 -21.52
N ALA A 283 -18.27 11.06 -20.63
CA ALA A 283 -18.86 10.83 -19.31
C ALA A 283 -18.94 12.11 -18.46
N LEU A 284 -18.10 13.11 -18.72
CA LEU A 284 -18.14 14.42 -18.06
C LEU A 284 -19.06 15.44 -18.75
N GLY A 285 -19.73 15.05 -19.84
CA GLY A 285 -20.75 15.85 -20.53
C GLY A 285 -20.30 16.50 -21.84
N VAL A 286 -19.09 16.21 -22.34
CA VAL A 286 -18.66 16.66 -23.67
C VAL A 286 -19.36 15.82 -24.73
N LYS A 287 -19.89 16.46 -25.78
CA LYS A 287 -20.46 15.76 -26.93
C LYS A 287 -19.54 15.88 -28.12
N PHE A 288 -19.41 14.80 -28.86
CA PHE A 288 -18.59 14.72 -30.07
C PHE A 288 -19.50 14.36 -31.24
N TYR A 289 -19.31 15.03 -32.38
CA TYR A 289 -20.11 14.81 -33.57
C TYR A 289 -19.22 14.48 -34.77
N ASP A 290 -19.71 13.61 -35.66
CA ASP A 290 -19.12 13.41 -36.98
C ASP A 290 -19.52 14.49 -37.98
N ALA A 291 -19.02 14.38 -39.22
CA ALA A 291 -19.25 15.37 -40.27
C ALA A 291 -20.74 15.48 -40.67
N GLU A 292 -21.51 14.41 -40.43
CA GLU A 292 -22.95 14.33 -40.68
C GLU A 292 -23.79 14.85 -39.50
N GLY A 293 -23.15 15.23 -38.39
CA GLY A 293 -23.81 15.72 -37.17
C GLY A 293 -24.32 14.61 -36.25
N THR A 294 -23.88 13.36 -36.44
CA THR A 294 -24.23 12.23 -35.56
C THR A 294 -23.37 12.24 -34.31
N GLU A 295 -23.98 12.10 -33.14
CA GLU A 295 -23.25 12.01 -31.87
C GLU A 295 -22.46 10.69 -31.76
N LEU A 296 -21.17 10.80 -31.43
CA LEU A 296 -20.23 9.69 -31.31
C LEU A 296 -20.25 9.09 -29.90
N LYS A 297 -19.92 7.80 -29.80
CA LYS A 297 -19.95 7.04 -28.54
C LYS A 297 -18.65 7.15 -27.73
N GLY A 298 -17.59 7.75 -28.26
CA GLY A 298 -16.34 7.95 -27.54
C GLY A 298 -15.50 6.69 -27.43
N SER A 299 -15.36 5.94 -28.53
CA SER A 299 -14.42 4.82 -28.65
C SER A 299 -13.19 5.20 -29.48
N ALA A 300 -12.15 4.36 -29.47
CA ALA A 300 -10.92 4.61 -30.23
C ALA A 300 -11.17 4.65 -31.75
N GLU A 301 -12.07 3.78 -32.24
CA GLU A 301 -12.42 3.66 -33.66
C GLU A 301 -13.18 4.88 -34.19
N GLU A 302 -13.73 5.71 -33.29
CA GLU A 302 -14.47 6.93 -33.65
C GLU A 302 -13.58 8.17 -33.64
N LEU A 303 -12.33 8.09 -33.17
CA LEU A 303 -11.42 9.24 -33.07
C LEU A 303 -11.26 9.99 -34.41
N GLY A 304 -11.03 9.25 -35.50
CA GLY A 304 -10.86 9.84 -36.84
C GLY A 304 -12.13 10.47 -37.43
N ARG A 305 -13.30 10.15 -36.87
CA ARG A 305 -14.60 10.67 -37.32
C ARG A 305 -14.97 11.99 -36.65
N VAL A 306 -14.29 12.39 -35.58
CA VAL A 306 -14.63 13.62 -34.84
C VAL A 306 -14.47 14.84 -35.76
N ALA A 307 -15.57 15.58 -35.94
CA ALA A 307 -15.63 16.81 -36.72
C ALA A 307 -15.98 18.03 -35.85
N ALA A 308 -16.79 17.86 -34.81
CA ALA A 308 -17.15 18.92 -33.88
C ALA A 308 -17.15 18.45 -32.41
N VAL A 309 -16.85 19.39 -31.50
CA VAL A 309 -16.80 19.18 -30.06
C VAL A 309 -17.69 20.21 -29.39
N ASP A 310 -18.64 19.77 -28.58
CA ASP A 310 -19.55 20.61 -27.80
C ASP A 310 -19.29 20.40 -26.30
N THR A 311 -19.05 21.51 -25.59
CA THR A 311 -18.72 21.54 -24.16
C THR A 311 -19.80 22.22 -23.31
N GLU A 312 -20.96 22.54 -23.88
CA GLU A 312 -22.07 23.23 -23.19
C GLU A 312 -22.55 22.45 -21.96
N TYR A 313 -22.57 21.12 -22.04
CA TYR A 313 -23.10 20.21 -21.01
C TYR A 313 -22.04 19.71 -20.03
N LEU A 314 -20.86 20.32 -20.01
CA LEU A 314 -19.77 19.93 -19.13
C LEU A 314 -20.21 19.99 -17.66
N HIS A 315 -19.87 18.95 -16.90
CA HIS A 315 -20.25 18.85 -15.50
C HIS A 315 -19.79 20.08 -14.70
N PRO A 316 -20.70 20.83 -14.04
CA PRO A 316 -20.38 22.14 -13.46
C PRO A 316 -19.34 22.07 -12.35
N GLY A 317 -19.33 20.97 -11.58
CA GLY A 317 -18.35 20.73 -10.53
C GLY A 317 -16.89 20.65 -11.03
N LEU A 318 -16.66 20.42 -12.33
CA LEU A 318 -15.31 20.32 -12.88
C LEU A 318 -14.55 21.66 -12.80
N ARG A 319 -15.26 22.79 -12.93
CA ARG A 319 -14.67 24.14 -12.83
C ARG A 319 -14.16 24.49 -11.44
N GLU A 320 -14.77 23.89 -10.43
CA GLU A 320 -14.41 24.08 -9.02
C GLU A 320 -13.42 23.02 -8.54
N ALA A 321 -13.24 21.94 -9.29
CA ALA A 321 -12.45 20.80 -8.87
C ALA A 321 -10.96 20.99 -9.11
N ARG A 322 -10.16 20.67 -8.10
CA ARG A 322 -8.72 20.48 -8.19
C ARG A 322 -8.42 19.01 -8.39
N ILE A 323 -8.14 18.62 -9.63
CA ILE A 323 -7.71 17.25 -9.97
C ILE A 323 -6.19 17.18 -10.02
N THR A 324 -5.61 16.41 -9.11
CA THR A 324 -4.20 16.04 -9.03
C THR A 324 -3.97 14.77 -9.83
N ILE A 325 -3.12 14.82 -10.85
CA ILE A 325 -2.87 13.69 -11.75
C ILE A 325 -1.52 13.09 -11.41
N LEU A 326 -1.53 11.88 -10.84
CA LEU A 326 -0.32 11.17 -10.48
C LEU A 326 0.28 10.53 -11.73
N ASN A 327 1.54 10.88 -12.01
CA ASN A 327 2.31 10.46 -13.18
C ASN A 327 1.75 10.98 -14.52
N GLY A 328 1.55 12.29 -14.60
CA GLY A 328 0.95 12.92 -15.78
C GLY A 328 1.65 12.55 -17.08
N GLY A 329 0.97 11.75 -17.90
CA GLY A 329 0.68 12.15 -19.27
C GLY A 329 1.82 12.06 -20.28
N ILE A 330 2.40 10.87 -20.45
CA ILE A 330 2.84 10.42 -21.78
C ILE A 330 2.35 8.98 -21.95
N SER A 331 1.05 8.80 -22.16
CA SER A 331 0.63 7.65 -22.97
C SER A 331 1.07 7.91 -24.40
N GLU A 332 1.86 6.99 -24.94
CA GLU A 332 1.97 6.87 -26.38
C GLU A 332 0.58 6.47 -26.86
N THR A 333 -0.11 7.40 -27.54
CA THR A 333 -1.20 7.01 -28.42
C THR A 333 -0.69 5.83 -29.25
N PRO A 334 -1.39 4.69 -29.28
CA PRO A 334 -1.00 3.57 -30.12
C PRO A 334 -0.70 4.08 -31.53
N ALA A 335 0.39 3.60 -32.14
CA ALA A 335 0.86 4.14 -33.42
C ALA A 335 -0.22 4.15 -34.51
N GLU A 336 -1.16 3.18 -34.45
CA GLU A 336 -2.31 3.07 -35.34
C GLU A 336 -3.28 4.26 -35.28
N TYR A 337 -3.39 4.96 -34.15
CA TYR A 337 -4.29 6.09 -33.93
C TYR A 337 -3.53 7.43 -33.82
N ALA A 338 -2.23 7.46 -34.10
CA ALA A 338 -1.39 8.63 -33.86
C ALA A 338 -1.88 9.87 -34.63
N GLU A 339 -2.25 9.73 -35.91
CA GLU A 339 -2.75 10.82 -36.74
C GLU A 339 -4.12 11.32 -36.25
N ASP A 340 -5.05 10.40 -36.00
CA ASP A 340 -6.38 10.70 -35.48
C ASP A 340 -6.31 11.38 -34.11
N ALA A 341 -5.41 10.95 -33.23
CA ALA A 341 -5.20 11.56 -31.93
C ALA A 341 -4.63 12.98 -32.00
N VAL A 342 -3.76 13.27 -32.96
CA VAL A 342 -3.27 14.64 -33.19
C VAL A 342 -4.43 15.53 -33.63
N ARG A 343 -5.25 15.07 -34.59
CA ARG A 343 -6.42 15.81 -35.06
C ARG A 343 -7.45 16.03 -33.95
N PHE A 344 -7.79 14.97 -33.22
CA PHE A 344 -8.71 15.00 -32.09
C PHE A 344 -8.27 16.02 -31.03
N ARG A 345 -7.00 16.00 -30.61
CA ARG A 345 -6.46 16.95 -29.63
C ARG A 345 -6.56 18.39 -30.12
N ALA A 346 -6.31 18.65 -31.41
CA ALA A 346 -6.43 19.98 -31.98
C ALA A 346 -7.89 20.48 -31.96
N LEU A 347 -8.85 19.61 -32.27
CA LEU A 347 -10.28 19.95 -32.22
C LEU A 347 -10.73 20.26 -30.79
N VAL A 348 -10.36 19.42 -29.82
CA VAL A 348 -10.67 19.67 -28.41
C VAL A 348 -10.03 20.99 -27.95
N ALA A 349 -8.75 21.19 -28.23
CA ALA A 349 -8.01 22.37 -27.84
C ALA A 349 -8.66 23.66 -28.38
N SER A 350 -9.11 23.64 -29.63
CA SER A 350 -9.87 24.73 -30.26
C SER A 350 -11.19 25.00 -29.53
N ALA A 351 -11.94 23.95 -29.18
CA ALA A 351 -13.24 24.08 -28.52
C ALA A 351 -13.15 24.66 -27.09
N VAL A 352 -12.05 24.42 -26.37
CA VAL A 352 -11.84 24.91 -25.00
C VAL A 352 -10.93 26.14 -24.90
N GLY A 353 -10.21 26.49 -25.98
CA GLY A 353 -9.30 27.63 -26.03
C GLY A 353 -7.95 27.42 -25.34
N VAL A 354 -7.34 26.23 -25.46
CA VAL A 354 -6.00 25.89 -24.91
C VAL A 354 -5.05 25.36 -26.00
N SER A 355 -3.80 25.03 -25.65
CA SER A 355 -2.86 24.39 -26.59
C SER A 355 -3.15 22.90 -26.75
N ALA A 356 -3.00 22.38 -27.97
CA ALA A 356 -3.12 20.94 -28.23
C ALA A 356 -2.10 20.09 -27.44
N SER A 357 -0.95 20.67 -27.06
CA SER A 357 0.04 20.02 -26.18
C SER A 357 -0.52 19.71 -24.79
N ASP A 358 -1.50 20.49 -24.35
CA ASP A 358 -2.09 20.38 -23.02
C ASP A 358 -3.20 19.33 -22.98
N CYS A 359 -3.67 18.86 -24.14
CA CYS A 359 -4.74 17.88 -24.32
C CYS A 359 -4.23 16.43 -24.44
N ALA A 360 -2.99 16.14 -24.02
CA ALA A 360 -2.43 14.79 -24.13
C ALA A 360 -2.97 13.85 -23.03
N GLY A 361 -3.57 12.73 -23.44
CA GLY A 361 -4.10 11.71 -22.54
C GLY A 361 -5.29 12.18 -21.69
N VAL A 362 -5.76 11.32 -20.80
CA VAL A 362 -6.86 11.64 -19.89
C VAL A 362 -6.47 12.82 -18.99
N GLY A 363 -5.24 12.82 -18.48
CA GLY A 363 -4.76 13.88 -17.61
C GLY A 363 -4.76 15.26 -18.28
N GLY A 364 -4.28 15.35 -19.52
CA GLY A 364 -4.26 16.61 -20.27
C GLY A 364 -5.66 17.13 -20.58
N LEU A 365 -6.54 16.26 -21.05
CA LEU A 365 -7.92 16.64 -21.39
C LEU A 365 -8.72 17.13 -20.18
N LEU A 366 -8.51 16.54 -19.00
CA LEU A 366 -9.12 17.03 -17.76
C LEU A 366 -8.62 18.43 -17.38
N CYS A 367 -7.36 18.75 -17.65
CA CYS A 367 -6.80 20.10 -17.46
C CYS A 367 -7.40 21.09 -18.46
N ALA A 368 -7.51 20.68 -19.73
CA ALA A 368 -8.06 21.48 -20.82
C ALA A 368 -9.53 21.89 -20.58
N LEU A 369 -10.35 21.01 -19.96
CA LEU A 369 -11.78 21.26 -19.74
C LEU A 369 -12.11 22.24 -18.59
N GLY A 370 -11.12 22.78 -17.88
CA GLY A 370 -11.30 24.03 -17.15
C GLY A 370 -11.36 23.96 -15.62
N GLY A 371 -10.41 23.29 -14.97
CA GLY A 371 -10.21 23.44 -13.51
C GLY A 371 -9.12 22.56 -12.90
N ALA A 372 -8.82 21.42 -13.53
CA ALA A 372 -7.77 20.53 -13.04
C ALA A 372 -6.39 21.20 -13.07
N ARG A 373 -5.67 21.08 -11.96
CA ARG A 373 -4.27 21.52 -11.85
C ARG A 373 -3.41 20.28 -11.88
N ARG A 374 -2.65 20.11 -12.97
CA ARG A 374 -1.64 19.04 -13.06
C ARG A 374 -0.55 19.29 -12.01
N ALA A 375 -0.71 18.65 -10.86
CA ALA A 375 0.37 18.44 -9.90
C ALA A 375 0.88 17.02 -10.13
N SER A 376 2.13 16.89 -10.58
CA SER A 376 2.75 15.62 -10.96
C SER A 376 3.77 15.18 -9.92
N GLY A 377 4.00 13.87 -9.85
CA GLY A 377 5.03 13.28 -9.02
C GLY A 377 4.57 12.99 -7.59
N VAL A 378 5.51 12.49 -6.79
CA VAL A 378 5.24 12.03 -5.43
C VAL A 378 4.84 13.16 -4.50
N ASP A 379 5.38 14.37 -4.65
CA ASP A 379 5.01 15.49 -3.78
C ASP A 379 3.50 15.77 -3.79
N ALA A 380 2.86 15.68 -4.96
CA ALA A 380 1.42 15.88 -5.07
C ALA A 380 0.63 14.76 -4.36
N LEU A 381 1.13 13.52 -4.41
CA LEU A 381 0.60 12.41 -3.63
C LEU A 381 0.76 12.66 -2.13
N LEU A 382 1.96 13.05 -1.68
CA LEU A 382 2.27 13.31 -0.27
C LEU A 382 1.38 14.43 0.29
N ASP A 383 1.14 15.49 -0.47
CA ASP A 383 0.24 16.57 -0.05
C ASP A 383 -1.21 16.08 0.04
N ALA A 384 -1.66 15.26 -0.92
CA ALA A 384 -3.05 14.76 -0.94
C ALA A 384 -3.37 13.79 0.20
N VAL A 385 -2.37 13.02 0.66
CA VAL A 385 -2.51 12.08 1.78
C VAL A 385 -2.21 12.75 3.13
N ASP A 386 -1.96 14.06 3.14
CA ASP A 386 -1.52 14.82 4.33
C ASP A 386 -0.35 14.09 5.02
N PHE A 387 0.66 13.71 4.22
CA PHE A 387 1.79 12.91 4.67
C PHE A 387 2.48 13.50 5.91
N ASP A 388 2.53 14.83 5.95
CA ASP A 388 3.06 15.62 7.05
C ASP A 388 2.35 15.36 8.38
N LYS A 389 1.04 15.11 8.36
CA LYS A 389 0.26 14.67 9.52
C LYS A 389 0.54 13.21 9.87
N LEU A 390 0.73 12.34 8.87
CA LEU A 390 1.08 10.94 9.09
C LEU A 390 2.43 10.78 9.82
N LEU A 391 3.37 11.70 9.57
CA LEU A 391 4.67 11.79 10.23
C LEU A 391 4.59 12.13 11.74
N GLN A 392 3.44 12.57 12.26
CA GLN A 392 3.31 12.89 13.68
C GLN A 392 3.57 11.66 14.58
N GLY A 393 4.51 11.82 15.51
CA GLY A 393 4.94 10.78 16.43
C GLY A 393 5.71 9.62 15.78
N VAL A 394 6.08 9.74 14.49
CA VAL A 394 6.89 8.74 13.78
C VAL A 394 8.34 8.85 14.24
N ALA A 395 8.93 7.72 14.60
CA ALA A 395 10.31 7.61 15.06
C ALA A 395 11.29 7.22 13.94
N LEU A 396 10.79 6.64 12.85
CA LEU A 396 11.56 6.21 11.69
C LEU A 396 10.66 6.16 10.47
N VAL A 397 11.17 6.62 9.32
CA VAL A 397 10.58 6.34 8.00
C VAL A 397 11.46 5.36 7.25
N VAL A 398 10.86 4.37 6.59
CA VAL A 398 11.55 3.52 5.60
C VAL A 398 10.95 3.79 4.23
N THR A 399 11.79 4.17 3.27
CA THR A 399 11.42 4.33 1.85
C THR A 399 12.38 3.50 1.00
N GLY A 400 12.26 3.57 -0.32
CA GLY A 400 13.14 2.83 -1.22
C GLY A 400 12.58 2.66 -2.62
N GLU A 401 13.45 2.20 -3.52
CA GLU A 401 13.16 1.92 -4.92
C GLU A 401 14.13 0.85 -5.46
N MET A 402 13.89 0.31 -6.66
CA MET A 402 14.74 -0.75 -7.22
C MET A 402 16.21 -0.33 -7.40
N LEU A 403 16.45 0.84 -7.99
CA LEU A 403 17.79 1.36 -8.24
C LEU A 403 17.84 2.80 -7.76
N LEU A 404 18.63 3.05 -6.73
CA LEU A 404 18.83 4.39 -6.20
C LEU A 404 19.98 5.06 -6.92
N GLU A 405 19.69 6.02 -7.78
CA GLU A 405 20.68 6.67 -8.66
C GLU A 405 20.47 8.18 -8.75
N GLU A 406 21.38 8.90 -9.42
CA GLU A 406 21.27 10.35 -9.55
C GLU A 406 19.96 10.78 -10.23
N ALA A 407 19.47 9.97 -11.19
CA ALA A 407 18.18 10.19 -11.83
C ALA A 407 17.00 10.08 -10.85
N SER A 408 17.13 9.32 -9.75
CA SER A 408 16.11 9.24 -8.70
C SER A 408 15.82 10.60 -8.07
N PHE A 409 16.82 11.50 -8.01
CA PHE A 409 16.70 12.84 -7.45
C PHE A 409 16.19 13.88 -8.46
N SER A 410 15.84 13.45 -9.66
CA SER A 410 15.20 14.27 -10.69
C SER A 410 13.72 13.88 -10.83
N GLY A 411 12.82 14.86 -11.02
CA GLY A 411 11.42 14.58 -11.38
C GLY A 411 10.47 14.17 -10.25
N GLY A 412 10.82 14.38 -8.98
CA GLY A 412 9.88 14.22 -7.85
C GLY A 412 9.47 12.78 -7.55
N ARG A 413 10.44 11.86 -7.51
CA ARG A 413 10.25 10.43 -7.15
C ARG A 413 10.13 10.20 -5.65
N ALA A 414 9.77 8.97 -5.27
CA ALA A 414 9.46 8.61 -3.89
C ALA A 414 10.58 8.93 -2.90
N VAL A 415 11.78 8.42 -3.13
CA VAL A 415 12.91 8.56 -2.20
C VAL A 415 13.23 10.03 -1.90
N PRO A 416 13.53 10.91 -2.88
CA PRO A 416 13.88 12.31 -2.57
C PRO A 416 12.74 13.09 -1.90
N CYS A 417 11.49 12.90 -2.34
CA CYS A 417 10.35 13.59 -1.74
C CYS A 417 10.15 13.17 -0.27
N VAL A 418 10.21 11.87 0.02
CA VAL A 418 10.11 11.36 1.40
C VAL A 418 11.28 11.85 2.25
N LEU A 419 12.51 11.80 1.74
CA LEU A 419 13.69 12.32 2.44
C LEU A 419 13.53 13.81 2.79
N ALA A 420 13.06 14.63 1.85
CA ALA A 420 12.83 16.06 2.08
C ALA A 420 11.78 16.30 3.19
N ARG A 421 10.64 15.60 3.15
CA ARG A 421 9.58 15.73 4.19
C ARG A 421 10.04 15.26 5.57
N CYS A 422 10.89 14.23 5.63
CA CYS A 422 11.48 13.72 6.86
C CYS A 422 12.53 14.67 7.44
N ALA A 423 13.43 15.18 6.59
CA ALA A 423 14.49 16.11 6.98
C ALA A 423 13.92 17.40 7.59
N ALA A 424 12.86 17.96 7.01
CA ALA A 424 12.16 19.14 7.53
C ALA A 424 11.64 18.95 8.98
N ARG A 425 11.42 17.70 9.41
CA ARG A 425 10.92 17.33 10.75
C ARG A 425 11.97 16.62 11.60
N ARG A 426 13.19 16.48 11.10
CA ARG A 426 14.29 15.74 11.74
C ARG A 426 13.91 14.31 12.10
N ILE A 427 13.10 13.67 11.25
CA ILE A 427 12.72 12.27 11.41
C ILE A 427 13.79 11.41 10.71
N PRO A 428 14.40 10.44 11.40
CA PRO A 428 15.35 9.51 10.79
C PRO A 428 14.72 8.74 9.64
N THR A 429 15.48 8.52 8.56
CA THR A 429 15.03 7.77 7.39
C THR A 429 16.00 6.64 7.07
N ALA A 430 15.46 5.49 6.70
CA ALA A 430 16.19 4.40 6.07
C ALA A 430 15.70 4.21 4.64
N VAL A 431 16.62 3.90 3.73
CA VAL A 431 16.32 3.61 2.32
C VAL A 431 16.72 2.16 2.07
N LEU A 432 15.76 1.33 1.67
CA LEU A 432 16.03 -0.03 1.19
C LEU A 432 16.05 0.03 -0.34
N ALA A 433 17.14 -0.35 -0.99
CA ALA A 433 17.27 -0.27 -2.45
C ALA A 433 17.70 -1.62 -3.04
N GLY A 434 17.32 -1.92 -4.28
CA GLY A 434 17.85 -3.11 -4.97
C GLY A 434 19.34 -2.97 -5.24
N GLY A 435 19.74 -1.81 -5.72
CA GLY A 435 21.14 -1.41 -5.84
C GLY A 435 21.31 0.10 -5.71
N ILE A 436 22.57 0.53 -5.64
CA ILE A 436 22.99 1.93 -5.63
C ILE A 436 23.73 2.19 -6.94
N GLY A 437 23.33 3.22 -7.67
CA GLY A 437 23.95 3.60 -8.94
C GLY A 437 25.38 4.12 -8.74
N GLU A 438 26.27 3.82 -9.69
CA GLU A 438 27.71 4.10 -9.60
C GLU A 438 28.07 5.58 -9.37
N ARG A 439 27.19 6.50 -9.77
CA ARG A 439 27.43 7.95 -9.74
C ARG A 439 26.51 8.70 -8.78
N LEU A 440 25.89 8.01 -7.84
CA LEU A 440 25.03 8.67 -6.86
C LEU A 440 25.89 9.59 -5.97
N ASP A 441 25.55 10.88 -5.92
CA ASP A 441 26.08 11.77 -4.89
C ASP A 441 25.39 11.46 -3.55
N GLU A 442 26.08 10.73 -2.67
CA GLU A 442 25.55 10.32 -1.37
C GLU A 442 25.17 11.50 -0.46
N THR A 443 25.70 12.72 -0.71
CA THR A 443 25.31 13.89 0.09
C THR A 443 23.82 14.22 -0.05
N ARG A 444 23.18 13.81 -1.16
CA ARG A 444 21.74 13.96 -1.39
C ARG A 444 20.88 13.12 -0.45
N LEU A 445 21.46 12.08 0.16
CA LEU A 445 20.77 11.21 1.13
C LEU A 445 20.65 11.88 2.50
N GLY A 446 21.40 12.96 2.75
CA GLY A 446 21.45 13.62 4.03
C GLY A 446 21.89 12.66 5.13
N SER A 447 21.05 12.46 6.16
CA SER A 447 21.32 11.53 7.26
C SER A 447 20.69 10.15 7.08
N ALA A 448 20.17 9.84 5.89
CA ALA A 448 19.50 8.57 5.67
C ALA A 448 20.49 7.41 5.57
N GLY A 449 20.17 6.31 6.23
CA GLY A 449 20.92 5.06 6.08
C GLY A 449 20.41 4.27 4.88
N VAL A 450 21.29 3.78 4.01
CA VAL A 450 20.90 2.98 2.84
C VAL A 450 21.28 1.50 3.04
N MET A 451 20.36 0.60 2.72
CA MET A 451 20.59 -0.85 2.66
C MET A 451 20.32 -1.33 1.23
N ALA A 452 21.32 -1.90 0.58
CA ALA A 452 21.13 -2.60 -0.69
C ALA A 452 20.66 -4.04 -0.43
N PHE A 453 19.74 -4.56 -1.25
CA PHE A 453 19.26 -5.94 -1.13
C PHE A 453 19.90 -6.93 -2.08
N ILE A 454 20.42 -6.51 -3.23
CA ILE A 454 21.33 -7.36 -4.02
C ILE A 454 22.63 -7.50 -3.23
N ASP A 455 22.90 -8.71 -2.76
CA ASP A 455 23.95 -8.98 -1.77
C ASP A 455 25.18 -9.70 -2.34
N ALA A 456 25.16 -10.07 -3.63
CA ALA A 456 26.28 -10.65 -4.34
C ALA A 456 26.18 -10.35 -5.86
N PRO A 457 27.30 -10.42 -6.61
CA PRO A 457 27.26 -10.40 -8.06
C PRO A 457 26.37 -11.53 -8.60
N MET A 458 25.38 -11.17 -9.42
CA MET A 458 24.43 -12.12 -10.03
C MET A 458 23.86 -11.56 -11.32
N SER A 459 23.27 -12.41 -12.16
CA SER A 459 22.55 -11.98 -13.36
C SER A 459 21.24 -11.27 -13.01
N ARG A 460 20.66 -10.53 -13.97
CA ARG A 460 19.36 -9.85 -13.78
C ARG A 460 18.24 -10.86 -13.57
N GLU A 461 18.28 -11.97 -14.29
CA GLU A 461 17.31 -13.06 -14.20
C GLU A 461 17.38 -13.74 -12.82
N GLN A 462 18.59 -13.95 -12.30
CA GLN A 462 18.79 -14.48 -10.94
C GLN A 462 18.28 -13.51 -9.87
N ALA A 463 18.59 -12.21 -10.01
CA ALA A 463 18.11 -11.18 -9.10
C ALA A 463 16.57 -11.09 -9.12
N ALA A 464 15.94 -11.15 -10.29
CA ALA A 464 14.50 -11.13 -10.44
C ALA A 464 13.83 -12.37 -9.81
N ALA A 465 14.38 -13.56 -10.06
CA ALA A 465 13.87 -14.81 -9.50
C ALA A 465 13.98 -14.89 -7.97
N ARG A 466 14.94 -14.17 -7.37
CA ARG A 466 15.19 -14.14 -5.92
C ARG A 466 14.83 -12.81 -5.27
N ALA A 467 14.12 -11.92 -5.98
CA ALA A 467 13.89 -10.55 -5.54
C ALA A 467 13.25 -10.47 -4.15
N GLU A 468 12.25 -11.31 -3.90
CA GLU A 468 11.54 -11.36 -2.61
C GLU A 468 12.44 -11.86 -1.47
N GLU A 469 13.19 -12.94 -1.71
CA GLU A 469 14.14 -13.52 -0.74
C GLU A 469 15.21 -12.49 -0.34
N LEU A 470 15.80 -11.83 -1.34
CA LEU A 470 16.84 -10.82 -1.15
C LEU A 470 16.29 -9.60 -0.40
N PHE A 471 15.09 -9.14 -0.77
CA PHE A 471 14.40 -8.04 -0.11
C PHE A 471 14.15 -8.35 1.38
N ASP A 472 13.59 -9.52 1.69
CA ASP A 472 13.30 -9.95 3.07
C ASP A 472 14.57 -10.02 3.92
N ALA A 473 15.65 -10.60 3.36
CA ALA A 473 16.93 -10.71 4.04
C ALA A 473 17.54 -9.32 4.32
N ALA A 474 17.45 -8.39 3.37
CA ALA A 474 17.94 -7.04 3.54
C ALA A 474 17.12 -6.21 4.53
N ALA A 475 15.79 -6.35 4.51
CA ALA A 475 14.91 -5.73 5.49
C ALA A 475 15.25 -6.22 6.90
N ASP A 476 15.48 -7.53 7.09
CA ASP A 476 15.90 -8.07 8.38
C ASP A 476 17.26 -7.51 8.84
N ARG A 477 18.26 -7.46 7.95
CA ARG A 477 19.57 -6.84 8.23
C ARG A 477 19.43 -5.38 8.64
N MET A 478 18.61 -4.61 7.93
CA MET A 478 18.35 -3.20 8.22
C MET A 478 17.75 -2.99 9.61
N PHE A 479 16.66 -3.69 9.96
CA PHE A 479 16.04 -3.55 11.28
C PHE A 479 16.94 -4.09 12.41
N ARG A 480 17.77 -5.10 12.13
CA ARG A 480 18.78 -5.57 13.07
C ARG A 480 19.82 -4.50 13.38
N LEU A 481 20.33 -3.80 12.36
CA LEU A 481 21.26 -2.68 12.55
C LEU A 481 20.61 -1.52 13.32
N ILE A 482 19.36 -1.16 12.99
CA ILE A 482 18.61 -0.12 13.72
C ILE A 482 18.45 -0.50 15.20
N ARG A 483 18.15 -1.77 15.48
CA ARG A 483 18.03 -2.29 16.85
C ARG A 483 19.36 -2.20 17.61
N ILE A 484 20.48 -2.55 16.95
CA ILE A 484 21.82 -2.41 17.54
C ILE A 484 22.09 -0.95 17.90
N GLY A 485 21.79 0.01 17.00
CA GLY A 485 21.98 1.44 17.28
C GLY A 485 21.27 1.89 18.56
N ARG A 486 20.02 1.49 18.75
CA ARG A 486 19.27 1.74 19.99
C ARG A 486 19.90 1.07 21.21
N ASP A 487 20.38 -0.16 21.07
CA ASP A 487 20.96 -0.90 22.19
C ASP A 487 22.32 -0.31 22.60
N VAL A 488 23.11 0.23 21.66
CA VAL A 488 24.32 1.02 21.93
C VAL A 488 23.99 2.29 22.72
N GLU A 489 22.95 3.03 22.34
CA GLU A 489 22.51 4.23 23.08
C GLU A 489 22.17 3.91 24.55
N LYS A 490 21.55 2.75 24.81
CA LYS A 490 21.21 2.29 26.17
C LYS A 490 22.42 1.89 27.00
N ILE A 491 23.49 1.42 26.38
CA ILE A 491 24.72 1.02 27.09
C ILE A 491 25.40 2.28 27.66
N GLY A 492 25.30 3.42 26.97
CA GLY A 492 26.05 4.64 27.30
C GLY A 492 27.57 4.41 27.20
N ALA A 493 28.38 5.46 27.37
CA ALA A 493 29.80 5.23 27.64
C ALA A 493 29.92 4.29 28.85
N PRO A 494 30.76 3.24 28.84
CA PRO A 494 30.88 2.33 29.96
C PRO A 494 31.10 3.15 31.22
N LYS A 495 30.17 3.04 32.18
CA LYS A 495 30.34 3.70 33.47
C LYS A 495 31.69 3.24 34.01
N PRO A 496 32.60 4.14 34.43
CA PRO A 496 33.85 3.73 35.03
C PRO A 496 33.51 2.70 36.11
N PRO A 497 34.28 1.59 36.19
CA PRO A 497 34.00 0.54 37.16
C PRO A 497 33.78 1.22 38.50
N ARG A 498 32.66 0.91 39.18
CA ARG A 498 32.39 1.44 40.53
C ARG A 498 33.66 1.17 41.34
N GLN A 499 34.45 2.21 41.61
CA GLN A 499 35.54 2.09 42.56
C GLN A 499 34.86 1.63 43.84
N ARG A 500 35.18 0.42 44.28
CA ARG A 500 34.69 -0.08 45.56
C ARG A 500 35.12 0.94 46.59
N ASP A 501 34.17 1.48 47.33
CA ASP A 501 34.42 2.46 48.37
C ASP A 501 35.32 1.80 49.43
N PHE A 502 36.62 2.03 49.29
CA PHE A 502 37.67 1.37 50.09
C PHE A 502 37.43 1.62 51.59
N ALA A 503 36.89 2.79 51.93
CA ALA A 503 36.53 3.17 53.29
C ALA A 503 35.35 2.35 53.84
N ARG A 504 34.46 1.86 52.99
CA ARG A 504 33.37 0.95 53.38
C ARG A 504 33.88 -0.47 53.56
N MET A 505 34.71 -0.97 52.64
CA MET A 505 35.30 -2.31 52.76
C MET A 505 36.21 -2.42 53.98
N TYR A 506 37.02 -1.39 54.26
CA TYR A 506 37.88 -1.34 55.45
C TYR A 506 37.05 -1.29 56.75
N ARG A 507 35.97 -0.51 56.78
CA ARG A 507 35.04 -0.51 57.93
C ARG A 507 34.34 -1.86 58.14
N GLU A 508 34.02 -2.57 57.06
CA GLU A 508 33.41 -3.91 57.14
C GLU A 508 34.43 -4.99 57.53
N SER A 509 35.72 -4.85 57.18
CA SER A 509 36.77 -5.78 57.63
C SER A 509 37.10 -5.60 59.11
N LEU A 510 37.14 -4.37 59.60
CA LEU A 510 37.35 -4.09 61.03
C LEU A 510 36.24 -4.63 61.93
N LYS A 511 35.02 -4.79 61.41
CA LYS A 511 33.90 -5.39 62.17
C LYS A 511 34.03 -6.90 62.34
N LYS A 512 34.76 -7.58 61.45
CA LYS A 512 34.96 -9.04 61.49
C LYS A 512 36.05 -9.50 62.46
N GLU A 513 36.84 -8.59 63.02
CA GLU A 513 37.90 -8.93 64.00
C GLU A 513 37.44 -8.76 65.46
N THR A 514 36.16 -8.46 65.69
CA THR A 514 35.57 -8.27 67.04
C THR A 514 34.47 -9.28 67.41
N GLU A 515 34.28 -10.34 66.63
CA GLU A 515 33.57 -11.57 67.03
C GLU A 515 34.59 -12.69 67.22
#